data_AF-A0A1J3GVA3-F1
#
_entry.id   AF-A0A1J3GVA3-F1
#
_cell.length_a   1.000
_cell.length_b   1.000
_cell.length_c   1.000
_cell.angle_alpha   90.00
_cell.angle_beta   90.00
_cell.angle_gamma   90.00
#
_symmetry.space_group_name_H-M   'P 1'
#
loop_
_entity.id
_entity.type
_entity.pdbx_description
1 polymer ?
#
loop_
_entity_poly.entity_id
_entity_poly.type
_entity_poly.pdbx_seq_one_letter_code
_entity_poly.pdbx_strand_id
1 'polypeptide(L)'
;LGKEKEARLAVEKLQAALTEELGKTQGELQTANQRIHAVNDMYKLLQEYNSSLQLYNSKLQGDLDEAHETIKRGEKERTGIVENIGNLKGQFKALQDQLAASKVSQDDIVKQKDELVNEIVGLKVEIQQVKDDRDRHIMEVKNLQAEATKQNDFKDIISELESKRSSQNKEIEELQDQLVASERKLQVADLSTFEKINEFEEQKESIIELKSRLEEAELKLIEGEKLRKKLHNTIQELKGNIRVFCRVRPLLSGENSSEEAKTISYPTSLEALGRGIDLVQNGQKHCFTFDKVFVPSASQEDIFVEISQLVQSALDGYKVCIFAYGQTGSGKTYTMMGRPGNPEEKGLIPRCLEQIFRTRQSLRSQGWKYELQVSMLEIYNETIRDLLSTNKEAVRADNGVSPQKYAIKHDASGNTHVVELTVVDVRSSREVSFLLDHAARNRSVGKTAMNEQSSRSHFVFTLKISGFNESTEQQVQGVLNLIDLAGSERLSKSGSTGDRLKETQAINKSLSSLGDVIFALAKKEDHVPFRNSKLTYLLQPCLGGDSKTLMFVNITPEPSSTGESLCSLRFAARVNACEIGTAHRQVNVKPIDYRLSLG
;
A
#
# COMPACT_ATOMS: atom_id res chain seq x y z
N LEU A 1 48.51 15.12 92.03
CA LEU A 1 48.85 16.07 90.95
C LEU A 1 49.48 15.38 89.72
N GLY A 2 50.63 14.70 89.80
CA GLY A 2 51.23 14.01 88.63
C GLY A 2 50.40 12.83 88.06
N LYS A 3 50.05 11.87 88.92
CA LYS A 3 49.26 10.67 88.53
C LYS A 3 47.84 10.99 88.01
N GLU A 4 47.24 12.06 88.51
CA GLU A 4 45.90 12.50 88.11
C GLU A 4 45.89 13.13 86.71
N LYS A 5 46.96 13.85 86.36
CA LYS A 5 47.15 14.41 85.01
C LYS A 5 47.39 13.32 83.97
N GLU A 6 48.17 12.28 84.30
CA GLU A 6 48.35 11.11 83.43
C GLU A 6 47.05 10.32 83.25
N ALA A 7 46.29 10.08 84.31
CA ALA A 7 44.99 9.40 84.22
C ALA A 7 44.01 10.17 83.33
N ARG A 8 43.97 11.51 83.44
CA ARG A 8 43.11 12.37 82.61
C ARG A 8 43.51 12.32 81.13
N LEU A 9 44.81 12.34 80.84
CA LEU A 9 45.34 12.22 79.48
C LEU A 9 45.08 10.82 78.87
N ALA A 10 45.12 9.76 79.68
CA ALA A 10 44.77 8.42 79.25
C ALA A 10 43.28 8.30 78.94
N VAL A 11 42.41 8.90 79.75
CA VAL A 11 40.96 8.96 79.51
C VAL A 11 40.64 9.75 78.24
N GLU A 12 41.27 10.91 78.03
CA GLU A 12 41.08 11.70 76.80
C GLU A 12 41.52 10.95 75.53
N LYS A 13 42.64 10.22 75.59
CA LYS A 13 43.08 9.36 74.48
C LYS A 13 42.11 8.22 74.21
N LEU A 14 41.62 7.55 75.26
CA LEU A 14 40.60 6.50 75.14
C LEU A 14 39.29 7.06 74.56
N GLN A 15 38.87 8.23 75.01
CA GLN A 15 37.65 8.88 74.53
C GLN A 15 37.78 9.31 73.07
N ALA A 16 38.94 9.81 72.65
CA ALA A 16 39.22 10.13 71.26
C ALA A 16 39.21 8.87 70.37
N ALA A 17 39.87 7.79 70.80
CA ALA A 17 39.88 6.52 70.08
C ALA A 17 38.47 5.92 69.95
N LEU A 18 37.68 5.94 71.03
CA LEU A 18 36.31 5.44 71.03
C LEU A 18 35.40 6.28 70.12
N THR A 19 35.64 7.60 70.04
CA THR A 19 34.88 8.50 69.16
C THR A 19 35.21 8.25 67.69
N GLU A 20 36.48 7.98 67.37
CA GLU A 20 36.91 7.61 66.02
C GLU A 20 36.31 6.26 65.59
N GLU A 21 36.34 5.27 66.47
CA GLU A 21 35.73 3.95 66.24
C GLU A 21 34.20 4.03 66.09
N LEU A 22 33.55 4.89 66.87
CA LEU A 22 32.11 5.16 66.76
C LEU A 22 31.77 5.86 65.44
N GLY A 23 32.60 6.80 64.97
CA GLY A 23 32.44 7.43 63.65
C GLY A 23 32.60 6.43 62.51
N LYS A 24 33.58 5.53 62.60
CA LYS A 24 33.81 4.46 61.61
C LYS A 24 32.64 3.48 61.54
N THR A 25 32.18 3.00 62.70
CA THR A 25 31.03 2.08 62.78
C THR A 25 29.72 2.72 62.31
N GLN A 26 29.51 4.01 62.57
CA GLN A 26 28.37 4.76 62.00
C GLN A 26 28.44 4.87 60.47
N GLY A 27 29.63 5.11 59.90
CA GLY A 27 29.82 5.14 58.45
C GLY A 27 29.58 3.77 57.80
N GLU A 28 30.03 2.69 58.44
CA GLU A 28 29.77 1.32 58.00
C GLU A 28 28.27 0.98 58.07
N LEU A 29 27.58 1.39 59.14
CA LEU A 29 26.12 1.23 59.29
C LEU A 29 25.35 1.99 58.20
N GLN A 30 25.74 3.22 57.89
CA GLN A 30 25.12 4.01 56.83
C GLN A 30 25.30 3.35 55.46
N THR A 31 26.49 2.83 55.18
CA THR A 31 26.79 2.10 53.93
C THR A 31 25.98 0.80 53.85
N ALA A 32 25.85 0.06 54.95
CA ALA A 32 25.02 -1.14 55.02
C ALA A 32 23.54 -0.83 54.78
N ASN A 33 23.01 0.24 55.36
CA ASN A 33 21.62 0.68 55.14
C ASN A 33 21.36 1.09 53.69
N GLN A 34 22.29 1.78 53.04
CA GLN A 34 22.19 2.11 51.61
C GLN A 34 22.16 0.84 50.74
N ARG A 35 22.97 -0.17 51.07
CA ARG A 35 22.95 -1.47 50.37
C ARG A 35 21.63 -2.20 50.58
N ILE A 36 21.07 -2.18 51.79
CA ILE A 36 19.75 -2.78 52.08
C ILE A 36 18.66 -2.10 51.24
N HIS A 37 18.67 -0.78 51.15
CA HIS A 37 17.72 -0.04 50.30
C HIS A 37 17.85 -0.42 48.83
N ALA A 38 19.07 -0.46 48.28
CA ALA A 38 19.29 -0.85 46.89
C ALA A 38 18.83 -2.30 46.61
N VAL A 39 19.03 -3.23 47.55
CA VAL A 39 18.55 -4.61 47.42
C VAL A 39 17.02 -4.68 47.47
N ASN A 40 16.37 -3.90 48.34
CA ASN A 40 14.90 -3.84 48.41
C ASN A 40 14.29 -3.25 47.13
N ASP A 41 14.87 -2.20 46.57
CA ASP A 41 14.42 -1.63 45.29
C ASP A 41 14.57 -2.63 44.15
N MET A 42 15.68 -3.37 44.12
CA MET A 42 15.91 -4.45 43.16
C MET A 42 14.90 -5.59 43.33
N TYR A 43 14.59 -5.98 44.56
CA TYR A 43 13.59 -7.02 44.86
C TYR A 43 12.20 -6.60 44.38
N LYS A 44 11.82 -5.34 44.60
CA LYS A 44 10.55 -4.79 44.12
C LYS A 44 10.46 -4.81 42.59
N LEU A 45 11.52 -4.38 41.90
CA LEU A 45 11.58 -4.42 40.44
C LEU A 45 11.47 -5.85 39.90
N LEU A 46 12.14 -6.81 40.56
CA LEU A 46 12.07 -8.22 40.21
C LEU A 46 10.65 -8.80 40.41
N GLN A 47 9.94 -8.34 41.44
CA GLN A 47 8.57 -8.75 41.73
C GLN A 47 7.58 -8.20 40.68
N GLU A 48 7.75 -6.95 40.25
CA GLU A 48 6.99 -6.33 39.16
C GLU A 48 7.24 -7.04 37.82
N TYR A 49 8.51 -7.40 37.55
CA TYR A 49 8.89 -8.17 36.36
C TYR A 49 8.27 -9.58 36.36
N ASN A 50 8.32 -10.29 37.49
CA ASN A 50 7.69 -11.61 37.62
C ASN A 50 6.16 -11.54 37.43
N SER A 51 5.50 -10.51 37.97
CA SER A 51 4.06 -10.31 37.79
C SER A 51 3.71 -10.05 36.33
N SER A 52 4.54 -9.28 35.62
CA SER A 52 4.39 -9.02 34.19
C SER A 52 4.57 -10.29 33.35
N LEU A 53 5.56 -11.13 33.69
CA LEU A 53 5.77 -12.43 33.04
C LEU A 53 4.59 -13.38 33.27
N GLN A 54 4.02 -13.42 34.48
CA GLN A 54 2.83 -14.23 34.77
C GLN A 54 1.62 -13.78 33.93
N LEU A 55 1.40 -12.47 33.81
CA LEU A 55 0.33 -11.91 32.98
C LEU A 55 0.53 -12.28 31.49
N TYR A 56 1.76 -12.18 31.00
CA TYR A 56 2.12 -12.53 29.63
C TYR A 56 1.92 -14.02 29.34
N ASN A 57 2.34 -14.90 30.26
CA ASN A 57 2.10 -16.34 30.15
C ASN A 57 0.60 -16.67 30.17
N SER A 58 -0.18 -16.02 31.02
CA SER A 58 -1.64 -16.20 31.04
C SER A 58 -2.28 -15.79 29.72
N LYS A 59 -1.78 -14.73 29.08
CA LYS A 59 -2.26 -14.28 27.77
C LYS A 59 -1.88 -15.28 26.68
N LEU A 60 -0.63 -15.74 26.65
CA LEU A 60 -0.18 -16.76 25.70
C LEU A 60 -0.99 -18.06 25.82
N GLN A 61 -1.35 -18.46 27.04
CA GLN A 61 -2.20 -19.63 27.26
C GLN A 61 -3.60 -19.42 26.67
N GLY A 62 -4.19 -18.23 26.83
CA GLY A 62 -5.47 -17.88 26.21
C GLY A 62 -5.41 -17.86 24.68
N ASP A 63 -4.36 -17.27 24.11
CA ASP A 63 -4.14 -17.24 22.66
C ASP A 63 -3.95 -18.67 22.09
N LEU A 64 -3.29 -19.56 22.85
CA LEU A 64 -3.13 -20.97 22.49
C LEU A 64 -4.47 -21.72 22.49
N ASP A 65 -5.31 -21.49 23.49
CA ASP A 65 -6.64 -22.11 23.57
C ASP A 65 -7.57 -21.62 22.45
N GLU A 66 -7.52 -20.33 22.10
CA GLU A 66 -8.26 -19.76 20.96
C GLU A 66 -7.78 -20.35 19.62
N ALA A 67 -6.45 -20.53 19.47
CA ALA A 67 -5.88 -21.19 18.30
C ALA A 67 -6.35 -22.65 18.19
N HIS A 68 -6.38 -23.40 19.29
CA HIS A 68 -6.89 -24.78 19.32
C HIS A 68 -8.35 -24.88 18.91
N GLU A 69 -9.22 -24.00 19.40
CA GLU A 69 -10.64 -23.98 19.02
C GLU A 69 -10.82 -23.58 17.54
N THR A 70 -9.96 -22.71 17.01
CA THR A 70 -9.95 -22.36 15.59
C THR A 70 -9.54 -23.54 14.72
N ILE A 71 -8.48 -24.27 15.11
CA ILE A 71 -8.03 -25.49 14.41
C ILE A 71 -9.15 -26.53 14.41
N LYS A 72 -9.77 -26.79 15.56
CA LYS A 72 -10.85 -27.76 15.70
C LYS A 72 -12.06 -27.43 14.82
N ARG A 73 -12.40 -26.14 14.69
CA ARG A 73 -13.45 -25.68 13.76
C ARG A 73 -13.07 -25.95 12.31
N GLY A 74 -11.84 -25.61 11.94
CA GLY A 74 -11.31 -25.88 10.59
C GLY A 74 -11.26 -27.38 10.26
N GLU A 75 -10.94 -28.25 11.23
CA GLU A 75 -10.98 -29.70 11.03
C GLU A 75 -12.39 -30.22 10.79
N LYS A 76 -13.39 -29.68 11.50
CA LYS A 76 -14.81 -30.02 11.30
C LYS A 76 -15.34 -29.55 9.94
N GLU A 77 -14.92 -28.38 9.49
CA GLU A 77 -15.25 -27.89 8.14
C GLU A 77 -14.58 -28.77 7.07
N ARG A 78 -13.30 -29.14 7.27
CA ARG A 78 -12.58 -30.05 6.38
C ARG A 78 -13.28 -31.40 6.25
N THR A 79 -13.73 -32.01 7.34
CA THR A 79 -14.45 -33.30 7.26
C THR A 79 -15.76 -33.16 6.49
N GLY A 80 -16.51 -32.08 6.70
CA GLY A 80 -17.72 -31.80 5.92
C GLY A 80 -17.45 -31.61 4.41
N ILE A 81 -16.36 -30.93 4.05
CA ILE A 81 -15.94 -30.79 2.64
C ILE A 81 -15.56 -32.15 2.04
N VAL A 82 -14.82 -32.99 2.79
CA VAL A 82 -14.42 -34.33 2.34
C VAL A 82 -15.65 -35.22 2.08
N GLU A 83 -16.66 -35.17 2.94
CA GLU A 83 -17.92 -35.89 2.72
C GLU A 83 -18.66 -35.38 1.48
N ASN A 84 -18.72 -34.06 1.27
CA ASN A 84 -19.33 -33.47 0.08
C ASN A 84 -18.61 -33.87 -1.21
N ILE A 85 -17.27 -33.89 -1.21
CA ILE A 85 -16.47 -34.39 -2.33
C ILE A 85 -16.75 -35.87 -2.59
N GLY A 86 -16.91 -36.68 -1.54
CA GLY A 86 -17.31 -38.08 -1.65
C GLY A 86 -18.66 -38.25 -2.36
N ASN A 87 -19.65 -37.46 -1.96
CA ASN A 87 -20.99 -37.46 -2.57
C ASN A 87 -20.96 -37.03 -4.04
N LEU A 88 -20.23 -35.95 -4.35
CA LEU A 88 -20.05 -35.47 -5.73
C LEU A 88 -19.34 -36.50 -6.62
N LYS A 89 -18.31 -37.18 -6.10
CA LYS A 89 -17.64 -38.29 -6.82
C LYS A 89 -18.61 -39.44 -7.08
N GLY A 90 -19.48 -39.76 -6.13
CA GLY A 90 -20.54 -40.76 -6.31
C GLY A 90 -21.51 -40.38 -7.43
N GLN A 91 -21.98 -39.13 -7.46
CA GLN A 91 -22.85 -38.62 -8.52
C GLN A 91 -22.17 -38.60 -9.88
N PHE A 92 -20.91 -38.17 -9.94
CA PHE A 92 -20.12 -38.18 -11.17
C PHE A 92 -19.98 -39.59 -11.73
N LYS A 93 -19.70 -40.59 -10.87
CA LYS A 93 -19.62 -41.98 -11.29
C LYS A 93 -20.96 -42.50 -11.83
N ALA A 94 -22.07 -42.18 -11.18
CA ALA A 94 -23.40 -42.56 -11.66
C ALA A 94 -23.74 -41.95 -13.04
N LEU A 95 -23.39 -40.68 -13.26
CA LEU A 95 -23.55 -40.02 -14.55
C LEU A 95 -22.63 -40.62 -15.63
N GLN A 96 -21.40 -40.99 -15.26
CA GLN A 96 -20.46 -41.65 -16.15
C GLN A 96 -20.97 -43.04 -16.59
N ASP A 97 -21.53 -43.81 -15.67
CA ASP A 97 -22.14 -45.12 -15.96
C ASP A 97 -23.37 -44.97 -16.86
N GLN A 98 -24.21 -43.94 -16.63
CA GLN A 98 -25.35 -43.62 -17.51
C GLN A 98 -24.90 -43.21 -18.92
N LEU A 99 -23.84 -42.40 -19.04
CA LEU A 99 -23.28 -42.02 -20.34
C LEU A 99 -22.73 -43.23 -21.10
N ALA A 100 -22.05 -44.15 -20.39
CA ALA A 100 -21.57 -45.39 -20.98
C ALA A 100 -22.73 -46.27 -21.50
N ALA A 101 -23.80 -46.41 -20.71
CA ALA A 101 -25.00 -47.14 -21.13
C ALA A 101 -25.68 -46.50 -22.35
N SER A 102 -25.76 -45.16 -22.38
CA SER A 102 -26.32 -44.43 -23.53
C SER A 102 -25.50 -44.61 -24.80
N LYS A 103 -24.17 -44.67 -24.71
CA LYS A 103 -23.29 -44.93 -25.86
C LYS A 103 -23.50 -46.31 -26.45
N VAL A 104 -23.60 -47.34 -25.59
CA VAL A 104 -23.87 -48.71 -26.04
C VAL A 104 -25.21 -48.78 -26.77
N SER A 105 -26.26 -48.15 -26.23
CA SER A 105 -27.56 -48.09 -26.91
C SER A 105 -27.50 -47.35 -28.25
N GLN A 106 -26.67 -46.32 -28.38
CA GLN A 106 -26.49 -45.60 -29.63
C GLN A 106 -25.78 -46.47 -30.68
N ASP A 107 -24.76 -47.23 -30.28
CA ASP A 107 -24.04 -48.15 -31.16
C ASP A 107 -24.95 -49.27 -31.70
N ASP A 108 -25.87 -49.78 -30.88
CA ASP A 108 -26.85 -50.78 -31.30
C ASP A 108 -27.85 -50.22 -32.33
N ILE A 109 -28.29 -48.97 -32.17
CA ILE A 109 -29.16 -48.29 -33.15
C ILE A 109 -28.40 -48.05 -34.47
N VAL A 110 -27.11 -47.71 -34.41
CA VAL A 110 -26.28 -47.55 -35.61
C VAL A 110 -26.14 -48.87 -36.37
N LYS A 111 -25.92 -49.99 -35.68
CA LYS A 111 -25.89 -51.32 -36.31
C LYS A 111 -27.21 -51.69 -37.00
N GLN A 112 -28.34 -51.45 -36.34
CA GLN A 112 -29.66 -51.69 -36.93
C GLN A 112 -29.90 -50.83 -38.19
N LYS A 113 -29.44 -49.57 -38.16
CA LYS A 113 -29.50 -48.69 -39.33
C LYS A 113 -28.67 -49.26 -40.49
N ASP A 114 -27.46 -49.74 -40.23
CA ASP A 114 -26.57 -50.29 -41.27
C ASP A 114 -27.13 -51.59 -41.87
N GLU A 115 -27.78 -52.44 -41.07
CA GLU A 115 -28.51 -53.63 -41.55
C GLU A 115 -29.65 -53.25 -42.51
N LEU A 116 -30.47 -52.26 -42.14
CA LEU A 116 -31.56 -51.77 -43.00
C LEU A 116 -31.04 -51.12 -44.28
N VAL A 117 -29.91 -50.41 -44.22
CA VAL A 117 -29.27 -49.84 -45.42
C VAL A 117 -28.82 -50.96 -46.37
N ASN A 118 -28.24 -52.04 -45.85
CA ASN A 118 -27.84 -53.20 -46.65
C ASN A 118 -29.04 -53.90 -47.29
N GLU A 119 -30.16 -54.02 -46.58
CA GLU A 119 -31.41 -54.58 -47.11
C GLU A 119 -31.98 -53.72 -48.25
N ILE A 120 -31.95 -52.39 -48.10
CA ILE A 120 -32.34 -51.44 -49.16
C ILE A 120 -31.44 -51.59 -50.39
N VAL A 121 -30.13 -51.80 -50.20
CA VAL A 121 -29.19 -52.06 -51.31
C VAL A 121 -29.53 -53.37 -52.02
N GLY A 122 -29.85 -54.43 -51.28
CA GLY A 122 -30.31 -55.72 -51.85
C GLY A 122 -31.57 -55.57 -52.70
N LEU A 123 -32.60 -54.89 -52.16
CA LEU A 123 -33.85 -54.63 -52.88
C LEU A 123 -33.63 -53.79 -54.15
N LYS A 124 -32.67 -52.85 -54.14
CA LYS A 124 -32.30 -52.08 -55.34
C LYS A 124 -31.67 -52.96 -56.43
N VAL A 125 -30.88 -53.97 -56.06
CA VAL A 125 -30.30 -54.93 -57.01
C VAL A 125 -31.39 -55.80 -57.64
N GLU A 126 -32.35 -56.29 -56.85
CA GLU A 126 -33.50 -57.04 -57.36
C GLU A 126 -34.35 -56.22 -58.33
N ILE A 127 -34.62 -54.94 -58.00
CA ILE A 127 -35.32 -54.02 -58.91
C ILE A 127 -34.54 -53.83 -60.22
N GLN A 128 -33.21 -53.81 -60.18
CA GLN A 128 -32.39 -53.70 -61.39
C GLN A 128 -32.47 -54.97 -62.24
N GLN A 129 -32.44 -56.16 -61.63
CA GLN A 129 -32.66 -57.42 -62.37
C GLN A 129 -34.02 -57.47 -63.04
N VAL A 130 -35.09 -57.02 -62.36
CA VAL A 130 -36.43 -56.95 -62.95
C VAL A 130 -36.48 -55.98 -64.13
N LYS A 131 -35.73 -54.87 -64.08
CA LYS A 131 -35.59 -53.95 -65.22
C LYS A 131 -34.83 -54.61 -66.38
N ASP A 132 -33.76 -55.34 -66.09
CA ASP A 132 -32.98 -56.03 -67.11
C ASP A 132 -33.80 -57.17 -67.78
N ASP A 133 -34.65 -57.86 -67.02
CA ASP A 133 -35.61 -58.85 -67.54
C ASP A 133 -36.70 -58.19 -68.41
N ARG A 134 -37.24 -57.05 -67.97
CA ARG A 134 -38.17 -56.25 -68.79
C ARG A 134 -37.51 -55.83 -70.11
N ASP A 135 -36.27 -55.39 -70.07
CA ASP A 135 -35.55 -54.94 -71.27
C ASP A 135 -35.24 -56.13 -72.21
N ARG A 136 -35.03 -57.33 -71.66
CA ARG A 136 -34.95 -58.59 -72.41
C ARG A 136 -36.28 -58.94 -73.09
N HIS A 137 -37.40 -58.77 -72.41
CA HIS A 137 -38.74 -58.95 -73.00
C HIS A 137 -39.08 -57.86 -74.03
N ILE A 138 -38.61 -56.63 -73.86
CA ILE A 138 -38.69 -55.58 -74.88
C ILE A 138 -37.88 -55.98 -76.12
N MET A 139 -36.74 -56.67 -75.95
CA MET A 139 -35.98 -57.26 -77.06
C MET A 139 -36.73 -58.39 -77.78
N GLU A 140 -37.47 -59.25 -77.07
CA GLU A 140 -38.34 -60.26 -77.68
C GLU A 140 -39.51 -59.65 -78.46
N VAL A 141 -40.10 -58.55 -77.95
CA VAL A 141 -41.14 -57.79 -78.65
C VAL A 141 -40.59 -57.10 -79.90
N LYS A 142 -39.36 -56.57 -79.84
CA LYS A 142 -38.66 -56.02 -81.02
C LYS A 142 -38.35 -57.08 -82.08
N ASN A 143 -38.02 -58.32 -81.66
CA ASN A 143 -37.80 -59.43 -82.61
C ASN A 143 -39.08 -59.85 -83.34
N LEU A 144 -40.26 -59.70 -82.74
CA LEU A 144 -41.56 -59.95 -83.41
C LEU A 144 -42.03 -58.77 -84.29
N GLN A 145 -41.41 -57.60 -84.15
CA GLN A 145 -41.67 -56.42 -85.00
C GLN A 145 -40.74 -56.33 -86.23
N ALA A 146 -39.78 -57.24 -86.38
CA ALA A 146 -38.81 -57.27 -87.48
C ALA A 146 -39.19 -58.21 -88.64
N GLU A 147 -40.43 -58.71 -88.68
CA GLU A 147 -40.99 -59.48 -89.81
C GLU A 147 -41.93 -58.64 -90.69
N ALA A 148 -41.63 -57.34 -90.82
CA ALA A 148 -42.29 -56.47 -91.78
C ALA A 148 -41.34 -55.42 -92.37
N THR A 149 -41.20 -55.51 -93.70
CA THR A 149 -40.72 -54.52 -94.68
C THR A 149 -39.21 -54.34 -94.90
N LYS A 150 -38.88 -54.50 -96.19
CA LYS A 150 -37.58 -54.38 -96.86
C LYS A 150 -37.14 -52.92 -97.03
N GLN A 151 -35.80 -52.74 -96.98
CA GLN A 151 -34.91 -51.83 -97.77
C GLN A 151 -35.32 -50.34 -97.91
N ASN A 152 -34.44 -49.34 -97.81
CA ASN A 152 -33.04 -49.21 -98.22
C ASN A 152 -32.39 -48.02 -97.45
N ASP A 153 -31.06 -47.94 -97.58
CA ASP A 153 -30.18 -46.79 -97.25
C ASP A 153 -29.64 -46.70 -95.81
N PHE A 154 -28.60 -47.48 -95.51
CA PHE A 154 -27.81 -47.35 -94.27
C PHE A 154 -26.30 -47.45 -94.51
N LYS A 155 -25.74 -46.67 -95.44
CA LYS A 155 -24.27 -46.54 -95.56
C LYS A 155 -23.79 -45.17 -95.08
N ASP A 156 -24.50 -44.12 -95.46
CA ASP A 156 -24.21 -42.75 -95.03
C ASP A 156 -24.51 -42.54 -93.53
N ILE A 157 -25.60 -43.13 -93.04
CA ILE A 157 -25.97 -43.12 -91.61
C ILE A 157 -24.92 -43.86 -90.76
N ILE A 158 -24.32 -44.95 -91.27
CA ILE A 158 -23.29 -45.70 -90.54
C ILE A 158 -21.99 -44.89 -90.48
N SER A 159 -21.55 -44.28 -91.59
CA SER A 159 -20.37 -43.42 -91.61
C SER A 159 -20.53 -42.20 -90.70
N GLU A 160 -21.72 -41.61 -90.65
CA GLU A 160 -22.04 -40.47 -89.79
C GLU A 160 -22.06 -40.89 -88.31
N LEU A 161 -22.62 -42.06 -87.99
CA LEU A 161 -22.60 -42.64 -86.65
C LEU A 161 -21.19 -43.04 -86.20
N GLU A 162 -20.34 -43.55 -87.09
CA GLU A 162 -18.94 -43.90 -86.78
C GLU A 162 -18.10 -42.65 -86.51
N SER A 163 -18.29 -41.58 -87.31
CA SER A 163 -17.69 -40.27 -87.07
C SER A 163 -18.11 -39.69 -85.71
N LYS A 164 -19.41 -39.75 -85.41
CA LYS A 164 -19.98 -39.27 -84.15
C LYS A 164 -19.52 -40.08 -82.94
N ARG A 165 -19.40 -41.41 -83.08
CA ARG A 165 -18.83 -42.30 -82.07
C ARG A 165 -17.35 -41.99 -81.82
N SER A 166 -16.59 -41.70 -82.87
CA SER A 166 -15.17 -41.31 -82.74
C SER A 166 -15.02 -39.96 -82.03
N SER A 167 -15.88 -38.98 -82.32
CA SER A 167 -15.85 -37.69 -81.61
C SER A 167 -16.28 -37.85 -80.15
N GLN A 168 -17.33 -38.61 -79.88
CA GLN A 168 -17.80 -38.89 -78.51
C GLN A 168 -16.75 -39.65 -77.70
N ASN A 169 -16.02 -40.59 -78.30
CA ASN A 169 -14.94 -41.30 -77.61
C ASN A 169 -13.78 -40.36 -77.24
N LYS A 170 -13.41 -39.42 -78.11
CA LYS A 170 -12.42 -38.38 -77.77
C LYS A 170 -12.90 -37.47 -76.65
N GLU A 171 -14.17 -37.07 -76.69
CA GLU A 171 -14.78 -36.24 -75.66
C GLU A 171 -14.85 -36.98 -74.31
N ILE A 172 -15.10 -38.30 -74.32
CA ILE A 172 -15.04 -39.16 -73.14
C ILE A 172 -13.61 -39.27 -72.59
N GLU A 173 -12.59 -39.47 -73.45
CA GLU A 173 -11.18 -39.48 -73.02
C GLU A 173 -10.78 -38.14 -72.37
N GLU A 174 -11.14 -37.01 -72.98
CA GLU A 174 -10.87 -35.68 -72.42
C GLU A 174 -11.57 -35.46 -71.07
N LEU A 175 -12.83 -35.91 -70.93
CA LEU A 175 -13.57 -35.83 -69.67
C LEU A 175 -12.98 -36.76 -68.59
N GLN A 176 -12.47 -37.94 -68.97
CA GLN A 176 -11.77 -38.85 -68.05
C GLN A 176 -10.47 -38.25 -67.54
N ASP A 177 -9.67 -37.63 -68.41
CA ASP A 177 -8.45 -36.93 -68.02
C ASP A 177 -8.74 -35.74 -67.09
N GLN A 178 -9.80 -34.97 -67.38
CA GLN A 178 -10.25 -33.88 -66.52
C GLN A 178 -10.75 -34.37 -65.17
N LEU A 179 -11.45 -35.51 -65.12
CA LEU A 179 -11.92 -36.14 -63.88
C LEU A 179 -10.73 -36.54 -63.00
N VAL A 180 -9.73 -37.24 -63.55
CA VAL A 180 -8.52 -37.63 -62.82
C VAL A 180 -7.74 -36.41 -62.30
N ALA A 181 -7.65 -35.35 -63.10
CA ALA A 181 -7.01 -34.10 -62.67
C ALA A 181 -7.80 -33.41 -61.54
N SER A 182 -9.13 -33.45 -61.58
CA SER A 182 -10.01 -32.94 -60.53
C SER A 182 -9.89 -33.75 -59.24
N GLU A 183 -9.89 -35.09 -59.32
CA GLU A 183 -9.73 -35.99 -58.17
C GLU A 183 -8.38 -35.77 -57.47
N ARG A 184 -7.29 -35.61 -58.22
CA ARG A 184 -5.97 -35.27 -57.64
C ARG A 184 -5.98 -33.91 -56.93
N LYS A 185 -6.62 -32.90 -57.51
CA LYS A 185 -6.76 -31.58 -56.85
C LYS A 185 -7.58 -31.67 -55.58
N LEU A 186 -8.66 -32.44 -55.58
CA LEU A 186 -9.49 -32.70 -54.40
C LEU A 186 -8.65 -33.36 -53.30
N GLN A 187 -7.88 -34.39 -53.64
CA GLN A 187 -7.04 -35.11 -52.67
C GLN A 187 -5.97 -34.21 -52.03
N VAL A 188 -5.35 -33.32 -52.80
CA VAL A 188 -4.39 -32.33 -52.27
C VAL A 188 -5.10 -31.30 -51.39
N ALA A 189 -6.30 -30.87 -51.76
CA ALA A 189 -7.10 -29.96 -50.94
C ALA A 189 -7.50 -30.61 -49.61
N ASP A 190 -7.94 -31.88 -49.62
CA ASP A 190 -8.30 -32.65 -48.43
C ASP A 190 -7.11 -32.78 -47.46
N LEU A 191 -5.93 -33.14 -47.98
CA LEU A 191 -4.69 -33.19 -47.19
C LEU A 191 -4.37 -31.82 -46.55
N SER A 192 -4.45 -30.74 -47.32
CA SER A 192 -4.22 -29.39 -46.79
C SER A 192 -5.25 -28.97 -45.74
N THR A 193 -6.52 -29.37 -45.91
CA THR A 193 -7.54 -29.10 -44.88
C THR A 193 -7.29 -29.89 -43.60
N PHE A 194 -6.82 -31.14 -43.72
CA PHE A 194 -6.47 -31.97 -42.57
C PHE A 194 -5.32 -31.37 -41.77
N GLU A 195 -4.25 -30.92 -42.44
CA GLU A 195 -3.13 -30.21 -41.81
C GLU A 195 -3.60 -28.98 -41.04
N LYS A 196 -4.46 -28.15 -41.65
CA LYS A 196 -5.02 -26.95 -41.00
C LYS A 196 -5.91 -27.27 -39.80
N ILE A 197 -6.68 -28.36 -39.85
CA ILE A 197 -7.51 -28.81 -38.72
C ILE A 197 -6.59 -29.19 -37.55
N ASN A 198 -5.52 -29.93 -37.84
CA ASN A 198 -4.56 -30.35 -36.82
C ASN A 198 -3.84 -29.15 -36.18
N GLU A 199 -3.36 -28.20 -36.98
CA GLU A 199 -2.78 -26.94 -36.48
C GLU A 199 -3.77 -26.15 -35.60
N PHE A 200 -5.05 -26.11 -35.99
CA PHE A 200 -6.08 -25.44 -35.21
C PHE A 200 -6.36 -26.15 -33.87
N GLU A 201 -6.35 -27.48 -33.84
CA GLU A 201 -6.48 -28.24 -32.59
C GLU A 201 -5.29 -28.00 -31.65
N GLU A 202 -4.06 -28.02 -32.15
CA GLU A 202 -2.85 -27.70 -31.36
C GLU A 202 -2.88 -26.27 -30.80
N GLN A 203 -3.31 -25.29 -31.62
CA GLN A 203 -3.49 -23.92 -31.17
C GLN A 203 -4.58 -23.81 -30.09
N LYS A 204 -5.67 -24.56 -30.23
CA LYS A 204 -6.77 -24.58 -29.26
C LYS A 204 -6.31 -25.15 -27.92
N GLU A 205 -5.55 -26.24 -27.91
CA GLU A 205 -4.94 -26.79 -26.69
C GLU A 205 -4.00 -25.78 -26.04
N SER A 206 -3.15 -25.13 -26.83
CA SER A 206 -2.24 -24.08 -26.34
C SER A 206 -2.99 -22.89 -25.70
N ILE A 207 -4.11 -22.47 -26.28
CA ILE A 207 -4.96 -21.40 -25.73
C ILE A 207 -5.58 -21.82 -24.39
N ILE A 208 -6.03 -23.06 -24.26
CA ILE A 208 -6.60 -23.58 -23.00
C ILE A 208 -5.53 -23.59 -21.91
N GLU A 209 -4.32 -24.07 -22.22
CA GLU A 209 -3.20 -24.07 -21.27
C GLU A 209 -2.83 -22.64 -20.84
N LEU A 210 -2.68 -21.72 -21.80
CA LEU A 210 -2.34 -20.31 -21.50
C LEU A 210 -3.41 -19.63 -20.64
N LYS A 211 -4.69 -19.91 -20.87
CA LYS A 211 -5.79 -19.40 -20.02
C LYS A 211 -5.69 -19.93 -18.59
N SER A 212 -5.47 -21.22 -18.43
CA SER A 212 -5.29 -21.82 -17.09
C SER A 212 -4.09 -21.22 -16.35
N ARG A 213 -2.97 -21.00 -17.05
CA ARG A 213 -1.78 -20.36 -16.47
C ARG A 213 -2.01 -18.90 -16.12
N LEU A 214 -2.82 -18.19 -16.91
CA LEU A 214 -3.19 -16.80 -16.63
C LEU A 214 -4.02 -16.70 -15.35
N GLU A 215 -5.05 -17.54 -15.20
CA GLU A 215 -5.88 -17.59 -13.99
C GLU A 215 -5.06 -17.90 -12.73
N GLU A 216 -4.14 -18.87 -12.82
CA GLU A 216 -3.24 -19.20 -11.70
C GLU A 216 -2.30 -18.02 -11.36
N ALA A 217 -1.77 -17.32 -12.36
CA ALA A 217 -0.92 -16.16 -12.16
C ALA A 217 -1.69 -14.98 -11.52
N GLU A 218 -2.95 -14.75 -11.92
CA GLU A 218 -3.81 -13.73 -11.34
C GLU A 218 -4.12 -14.01 -9.87
N LEU A 219 -4.43 -15.26 -9.51
CA LEU A 219 -4.63 -15.68 -8.12
C LEU A 219 -3.38 -15.44 -7.26
N LYS A 220 -2.20 -15.86 -7.76
CA LYS A 220 -0.92 -15.63 -7.07
C LYS A 220 -0.64 -14.14 -6.86
N LEU A 221 -1.03 -13.29 -7.81
CA LEU A 221 -0.86 -11.85 -7.72
C LEU A 221 -1.73 -11.26 -6.58
N ILE A 222 -3.00 -11.67 -6.50
CA ILE A 222 -3.93 -11.24 -5.44
C ILE A 222 -3.42 -11.67 -4.05
N GLU A 223 -3.00 -12.93 -3.90
CA GLU A 223 -2.44 -13.44 -2.65
C GLU A 223 -1.12 -12.74 -2.28
N GLY A 224 -0.26 -12.52 -3.27
CA GLY A 224 0.99 -11.78 -3.14
C GLY A 224 0.78 -10.36 -2.64
N GLU A 225 -0.21 -9.63 -3.17
CA GLU A 225 -0.55 -8.28 -2.68
C GLU A 225 -1.11 -8.28 -1.26
N LYS A 226 -1.94 -9.27 -0.92
CA LYS A 226 -2.45 -9.43 0.45
C LYS A 226 -1.29 -9.66 1.43
N LEU A 227 -0.34 -10.53 1.07
CA LEU A 227 0.85 -10.80 1.86
C LEU A 227 1.76 -9.58 1.96
N ARG A 228 2.02 -8.87 0.84
CA ARG A 228 2.80 -7.62 0.82
C ARG A 228 2.21 -6.59 1.77
N LYS A 229 0.90 -6.35 1.73
CA LYS A 229 0.21 -5.41 2.64
C LYS A 229 0.39 -5.80 4.10
N LYS A 230 0.26 -7.09 4.43
CA LYS A 230 0.45 -7.62 5.78
C LYS A 230 1.89 -7.40 6.26
N LEU A 231 2.88 -7.87 5.49
CA LEU A 231 4.30 -7.76 5.83
C LEU A 231 4.73 -6.29 5.93
N HIS A 232 4.31 -5.45 4.98
CA HIS A 232 4.57 -4.02 4.99
C HIS A 232 4.06 -3.38 6.28
N ASN A 233 2.83 -3.69 6.68
CA ASN A 233 2.28 -3.15 7.92
C ASN A 233 3.04 -3.63 9.16
N THR A 234 3.34 -4.92 9.26
CA THR A 234 4.14 -5.48 10.36
C THR A 234 5.50 -4.80 10.45
N ILE A 235 6.18 -4.56 9.33
CA ILE A 235 7.45 -3.82 9.31
C ILE A 235 7.26 -2.39 9.83
N GLN A 236 6.19 -1.68 9.44
CA GLN A 236 5.95 -0.33 9.94
C GLN A 236 5.61 -0.30 11.43
N GLU A 237 4.86 -1.27 11.94
CA GLU A 237 4.53 -1.40 13.37
C GLU A 237 5.77 -1.71 14.21
N LEU A 238 6.64 -2.62 13.74
CA LEU A 238 7.91 -2.93 14.40
C LEU A 238 8.87 -1.74 14.41
N LYS A 239 8.77 -0.83 13.43
CA LYS A 239 9.52 0.43 13.38
C LYS A 239 8.95 1.51 14.33
N GLY A 240 7.79 1.28 14.95
CA GLY A 240 7.12 2.25 15.82
C GLY A 240 6.14 3.17 15.08
N ASN A 241 5.06 3.52 15.80
CA ASN A 241 3.99 4.38 15.29
C ASN A 241 4.35 5.86 15.30
N ILE A 242 5.25 6.29 16.19
CA ILE A 242 5.95 7.58 16.07
C ILE A 242 7.41 7.28 15.75
N ARG A 243 7.91 7.97 14.72
CA ARG A 243 9.34 8.02 14.40
C ARG A 243 9.84 9.45 14.37
N VAL A 244 11.13 9.61 14.60
CA VAL A 244 11.83 10.89 14.54
C VAL A 244 13.05 10.79 13.63
N PHE A 245 13.06 11.60 12.58
CA PHE A 245 14.21 11.77 11.69
C PHE A 245 14.87 13.13 11.93
N CYS A 246 16.17 13.13 12.17
CA CYS A 246 16.94 14.37 12.25
C CYS A 246 17.57 14.67 10.89
N ARG A 247 17.38 15.90 10.39
CA ARG A 247 17.99 16.36 9.14
C ARG A 247 18.82 17.60 9.40
N VAL A 248 20.13 17.49 9.18
CA VAL A 248 21.04 18.65 9.21
C VAL A 248 21.19 19.18 7.79
N ARG A 249 20.86 20.47 7.57
CA ARG A 249 21.04 21.08 6.25
C ARG A 249 22.52 21.40 5.95
N PRO A 250 22.90 21.57 4.67
CA PRO A 250 24.18 22.18 4.30
C PRO A 250 24.37 23.57 4.91
N LEU A 251 25.63 23.95 5.10
CA LEU A 251 26.03 25.34 5.35
C LEU A 251 25.71 26.17 4.11
N LEU A 252 25.10 27.34 4.31
CA LEU A 252 24.77 28.27 3.24
C LEU A 252 25.95 29.21 2.95
N SER A 253 26.01 29.73 1.73
CA SER A 253 27.01 30.72 1.34
C SER A 253 26.91 31.97 2.23
N GLY A 254 27.96 32.26 2.99
CA GLY A 254 27.99 33.36 3.96
C GLY A 254 27.89 32.94 5.43
N GLU A 255 27.62 31.66 5.72
CA GLU A 255 27.74 31.12 7.06
C GLU A 255 29.19 30.73 7.34
N ASN A 256 29.81 31.36 8.34
CA ASN A 256 31.21 31.11 8.68
C ASN A 256 31.38 29.70 9.28
N SER A 257 32.08 28.82 8.55
CA SER A 257 32.65 27.60 9.10
C SER A 257 34.14 27.84 9.39
N SER A 258 34.48 28.35 10.58
CA SER A 258 35.86 28.14 11.04
C SER A 258 36.04 26.64 11.31
N GLU A 259 37.10 26.03 10.78
CA GLU A 259 37.38 24.60 10.96
C GLU A 259 37.52 24.21 12.46
N GLU A 260 37.84 25.19 13.31
CA GLU A 260 38.02 25.06 14.75
C GLU A 260 36.70 25.01 15.56
N ALA A 261 35.54 25.20 14.91
CA ALA A 261 34.23 25.26 15.59
C ALA A 261 33.19 24.27 15.01
N LYS A 262 33.58 23.02 14.74
CA LYS A 262 32.61 21.96 14.42
C LYS A 262 31.69 21.70 15.61
N THR A 263 30.55 22.39 15.58
CA THR A 263 29.53 22.36 16.64
C THR A 263 28.73 21.05 16.61
N ILE A 264 28.65 20.40 15.44
CA ILE A 264 27.92 19.13 15.25
C ILE A 264 28.89 18.05 14.80
N SER A 265 28.78 16.86 15.38
CA SER A 265 29.49 15.66 14.95
C SER A 265 28.56 14.45 14.88
N TYR A 266 28.93 13.47 14.05
CA TYR A 266 28.15 12.25 13.83
C TYR A 266 28.93 11.05 14.36
N PRO A 267 28.45 10.38 15.43
CA PRO A 267 29.10 9.19 15.97
C PRO A 267 29.23 8.08 14.92
N THR A 268 30.37 7.39 14.91
CA THR A 268 30.66 6.26 14.01
C THR A 268 30.60 4.90 14.71
N SER A 269 30.24 4.86 15.99
CA SER A 269 30.03 3.60 16.71
C SER A 269 28.90 2.81 16.05
N LEU A 270 29.00 1.48 16.06
CA LEU A 270 28.05 0.59 15.38
C LEU A 270 26.59 0.87 15.79
N GLU A 271 26.37 1.16 17.07
CA GLU A 271 25.04 1.43 17.63
C GLU A 271 24.44 2.77 17.18
N ALA A 272 25.28 3.78 16.92
CA ALA A 272 24.86 5.15 16.60
C ALA A 272 25.06 5.50 15.12
N LEU A 273 25.67 4.63 14.31
CA LEU A 273 25.91 4.88 12.89
C LEU A 273 24.59 5.16 12.16
N GLY A 274 24.47 6.36 11.58
CA GLY A 274 23.26 6.81 10.88
C GLY A 274 22.07 7.15 11.79
N ARG A 275 22.24 7.12 13.12
CA ARG A 275 21.20 7.37 14.14
C ARG A 275 21.61 8.38 15.21
N GLY A 276 22.90 8.59 15.41
CA GLY A 276 23.47 9.48 16.41
C GLY A 276 23.77 10.87 15.85
N ILE A 277 23.59 11.88 16.70
CA ILE A 277 24.06 13.25 16.47
C ILE A 277 24.53 13.85 17.79
N ASP A 278 25.74 14.40 17.77
CA ASP A 278 26.33 15.09 18.89
C ASP A 278 26.38 16.59 18.61
N LEU A 279 26.00 17.40 19.58
CA LEU A 279 26.05 18.86 19.51
C LEU A 279 26.84 19.41 20.70
N VAL A 280 27.82 20.26 20.41
CA VAL A 280 28.67 20.92 21.42
C VAL A 280 28.19 22.35 21.61
N GLN A 281 27.84 22.71 22.84
CA GLN A 281 27.49 24.08 23.23
C GLN A 281 28.31 24.48 24.45
N ASN A 282 29.04 25.59 24.38
CA ASN A 282 29.85 26.11 25.50
C ASN A 282 30.81 25.06 26.11
N GLY A 283 31.41 24.21 25.26
CA GLY A 283 32.30 23.11 25.69
C GLY A 283 31.58 21.87 26.24
N GLN A 284 30.26 21.91 26.43
CA GLN A 284 29.47 20.75 26.83
C GLN A 284 28.98 19.97 25.60
N LYS A 285 29.28 18.67 25.57
CA LYS A 285 28.81 17.75 24.54
C LYS A 285 27.43 17.19 24.92
N HIS A 286 26.48 17.25 24.00
CA HIS A 286 25.15 16.65 24.11
C HIS A 286 24.96 15.60 23.02
N CYS A 287 24.68 14.35 23.41
CA CYS A 287 24.49 13.24 22.48
C CYS A 287 23.00 12.92 22.34
N PHE A 288 22.53 12.70 21.12
CA PHE A 288 21.15 12.31 20.82
C PHE A 288 21.13 11.13 19.84
N THR A 289 20.10 10.29 19.98
CA THR A 289 19.84 9.16 19.08
C THR A 289 18.40 9.22 18.58
N PHE A 290 18.22 9.01 17.29
CA PHE A 290 16.93 9.04 16.59
C PHE A 290 16.79 7.81 15.66
N ASP A 291 15.63 7.62 15.05
CA ASP A 291 15.43 6.54 14.08
C ASP A 291 16.37 6.67 12.87
N LYS A 292 16.64 7.91 12.45
CA LYS A 292 17.56 8.23 11.36
C LYS A 292 18.13 9.63 11.50
N VAL A 293 19.42 9.80 11.21
CA VAL A 293 20.10 11.10 11.10
C VAL A 293 20.62 11.28 9.68
N PHE A 294 20.10 12.28 8.99
CA PHE A 294 20.56 12.73 7.68
C PHE A 294 21.61 13.83 7.84
N VAL A 295 22.82 13.52 7.41
CA VAL A 295 23.96 14.44 7.34
C VAL A 295 23.80 15.44 6.18
N PRO A 296 24.56 16.54 6.14
CA PRO A 296 24.42 17.58 5.10
C PRO A 296 24.56 17.10 3.66
N SER A 297 25.27 16.00 3.41
CA SER A 297 25.42 15.42 2.08
C SER A 297 24.19 14.63 1.60
N ALA A 298 23.21 14.37 2.47
CA ALA A 298 22.00 13.63 2.09
C ALA A 298 21.11 14.46 1.16
N SER A 299 20.78 13.89 0.00
CA SER A 299 19.93 14.49 -1.01
C SER A 299 18.44 14.43 -0.63
N GLN A 300 17.59 15.11 -1.40
CA GLN A 300 16.13 14.98 -1.26
C GLN A 300 15.64 13.57 -1.62
N GLU A 301 16.33 12.89 -2.55
CA GLU A 301 16.03 11.51 -2.93
C GLU A 301 16.32 10.55 -1.78
N ASP A 302 17.50 10.65 -1.16
CA ASP A 302 17.91 9.80 -0.04
C ASP A 302 16.90 9.85 1.11
N ILE A 303 16.36 11.06 1.36
CA ILE A 303 15.33 11.26 2.37
C ILE A 303 14.03 10.60 1.93
N PHE A 304 13.61 10.81 0.68
CA PHE A 304 12.35 10.28 0.17
C PHE A 304 12.33 8.74 0.13
N VAL A 305 13.46 8.07 -0.11
CA VAL A 305 13.57 6.61 -0.06
C VAL A 305 13.05 6.06 1.28
N GLU A 306 13.41 6.68 2.39
CA GLU A 306 12.94 6.28 3.73
C GLU A 306 11.44 6.59 3.95
N ILE A 307 10.90 7.61 3.27
CA ILE A 307 9.50 8.05 3.37
C ILE A 307 8.56 7.23 2.48
N SER A 308 9.07 6.66 1.39
CA SER A 308 8.27 5.94 0.38
C SER A 308 7.36 4.85 0.99
N GLN A 309 7.81 4.21 2.06
CA GLN A 309 7.06 3.17 2.79
C GLN A 309 5.85 3.73 3.57
N LEU A 310 5.97 4.95 4.10
CA LEU A 310 4.85 5.65 4.73
C LEU A 310 3.82 6.06 3.68
N VAL A 311 4.26 6.54 2.52
CA VAL A 311 3.37 6.85 1.39
C VAL A 311 2.59 5.61 0.94
N GLN A 312 3.27 4.45 0.87
CA GLN A 312 2.61 3.18 0.57
C GLN A 312 1.57 2.80 1.64
N SER A 313 1.84 3.09 2.93
CA SER A 313 0.85 2.86 3.99
C SER A 313 -0.42 3.70 3.76
N ALA A 314 -0.28 4.96 3.32
CA ALA A 314 -1.45 5.78 3.00
C ALA A 314 -2.29 5.15 1.87
N LEU A 315 -1.65 4.64 0.81
CA LEU A 315 -2.33 3.93 -0.29
C LEU A 315 -3.01 2.62 0.15
N ASP A 316 -2.42 1.93 1.13
CA ASP A 316 -2.95 0.69 1.69
C ASP A 316 -4.16 0.93 2.64
N GLY A 317 -4.50 2.20 2.93
CA GLY A 317 -5.66 2.58 3.75
C GLY A 317 -5.33 2.94 5.20
N TYR A 318 -4.11 3.42 5.47
CA TYR A 318 -3.73 3.93 6.79
C TYR A 318 -3.71 5.45 6.80
N LYS A 319 -3.85 6.03 8.01
CA LYS A 319 -3.55 7.44 8.24
C LYS A 319 -2.06 7.60 8.46
N VAL A 320 -1.48 8.61 7.81
CA VAL A 320 -0.06 8.92 7.85
C VAL A 320 0.08 10.41 8.10
N CYS A 321 0.94 10.78 9.03
CA CYS A 321 1.25 12.16 9.34
C CYS A 321 2.76 12.36 9.31
N ILE A 322 3.23 13.31 8.50
CA ILE A 322 4.64 13.69 8.43
C ILE A 322 4.71 15.19 8.67
N PHE A 323 5.45 15.61 9.68
CA PHE A 323 5.60 17.03 9.99
C PHE A 323 7.07 17.42 10.19
N ALA A 324 7.42 18.63 9.75
CA ALA A 324 8.76 19.20 9.87
C ALA A 324 8.78 20.26 10.96
N TYR A 325 9.75 20.15 11.87
CA TYR A 325 9.92 20.99 13.04
C TYR A 325 11.35 21.52 13.15
N GLY A 326 11.53 22.71 13.71
CA GLY A 326 12.82 23.36 13.93
C GLY A 326 12.73 24.87 13.75
N GLN A 327 13.84 25.57 14.02
CA GLN A 327 13.90 27.03 13.88
C GLN A 327 13.69 27.50 12.43
N THR A 328 13.36 28.77 12.26
CA THR A 328 13.41 29.44 10.95
C THR A 328 14.80 29.30 10.31
N GLY A 329 14.82 29.02 9.01
CA GLY A 329 16.06 28.79 8.26
C GLY A 329 16.71 27.42 8.43
N SER A 330 16.14 26.49 9.23
CA SER A 330 16.73 25.14 9.40
C SER A 330 16.45 24.15 8.26
N GLY A 331 15.62 24.53 7.27
CA GLY A 331 15.33 23.70 6.10
C GLY A 331 14.01 22.92 6.15
N LYS A 332 13.05 23.29 7.01
CA LYS A 332 11.71 22.67 7.08
C LYS A 332 10.96 22.75 5.73
N THR A 333 10.77 23.96 5.21
CA THR A 333 10.11 24.19 3.91
C THR A 333 10.86 23.55 2.76
N TYR A 334 12.21 23.54 2.78
CA TYR A 334 13.02 22.81 1.80
C TYR A 334 12.76 21.30 1.88
N THR A 335 12.58 20.74 3.08
CA THR A 335 12.22 19.32 3.23
C THR A 335 10.84 19.02 2.66
N MET A 336 9.84 19.85 2.96
CA MET A 336 8.46 19.59 2.55
C MET A 336 8.20 19.90 1.07
N MET A 337 8.63 21.06 0.58
CA MET A 337 8.35 21.55 -0.77
C MET A 337 9.54 21.41 -1.72
N GLY A 338 10.76 21.58 -1.19
CA GLY A 338 11.96 21.64 -2.02
C GLY A 338 12.16 23.00 -2.68
N ARG A 339 13.01 23.04 -3.71
CA ARG A 339 13.19 24.25 -4.52
C ARG A 339 12.27 24.21 -5.74
N PRO A 340 11.36 25.19 -5.91
CA PRO A 340 10.51 25.27 -7.10
C PRO A 340 11.33 25.31 -8.38
N GLY A 341 10.88 24.59 -9.41
CA GLY A 341 11.52 24.57 -10.72
C GLY A 341 12.76 23.68 -10.87
N ASN A 342 13.28 23.09 -9.79
CA ASN A 342 14.40 22.14 -9.87
C ASN A 342 13.90 20.70 -9.63
N PRO A 343 13.94 19.81 -10.65
CA PRO A 343 13.48 18.42 -10.51
C PRO A 343 14.21 17.60 -9.46
N GLU A 344 15.51 17.82 -9.26
CA GLU A 344 16.34 17.05 -8.31
C GLU A 344 16.10 17.51 -6.86
N GLU A 345 15.76 18.79 -6.67
CA GLU A 345 15.55 19.40 -5.36
C GLU A 345 14.08 19.39 -4.89
N LYS A 346 13.19 18.66 -5.58
CA LYS A 346 11.80 18.42 -5.15
C LYS A 346 11.77 17.91 -3.71
N GLY A 347 10.89 18.48 -2.88
CA GLY A 347 10.68 18.05 -1.50
C GLY A 347 9.76 16.84 -1.37
N LEU A 348 9.33 16.54 -0.15
CA LEU A 348 8.47 15.41 0.16
C LEU A 348 7.11 15.48 -0.53
N ILE A 349 6.41 16.61 -0.50
CA ILE A 349 5.05 16.74 -1.07
C ILE A 349 5.02 16.34 -2.55
N PRO A 350 5.81 16.96 -3.45
CA PRO A 350 5.78 16.59 -4.87
C PRO A 350 6.20 15.13 -5.11
N ARG A 351 7.19 14.60 -4.37
CA ARG A 351 7.65 13.21 -4.51
C ARG A 351 6.62 12.18 -4.05
N CYS A 352 5.95 12.43 -2.92
CA CYS A 352 4.85 11.61 -2.41
C CYS A 352 3.76 11.47 -3.47
N LEU A 353 3.40 12.58 -4.12
CA LEU A 353 2.37 12.60 -5.15
C LEU A 353 2.78 11.83 -6.40
N GLU A 354 4.01 12.00 -6.86
CA GLU A 354 4.56 11.24 -7.99
C GLU A 354 4.51 9.72 -7.73
N GLN A 355 4.90 9.28 -6.53
CA GLN A 355 4.75 7.88 -6.13
C GLN A 355 3.28 7.45 -6.12
N ILE A 356 2.37 8.24 -5.53
CA ILE A 356 0.95 7.91 -5.45
C ILE A 356 0.32 7.75 -6.83
N PHE A 357 0.58 8.67 -7.76
CA PHE A 357 0.07 8.58 -9.12
C PHE A 357 0.65 7.39 -9.88
N ARG A 358 1.95 7.11 -9.70
CA ARG A 358 2.60 5.93 -10.30
C ARG A 358 2.01 4.62 -9.77
N THR A 359 1.84 4.49 -8.46
CA THR A 359 1.27 3.30 -7.83
C THR A 359 -0.21 3.13 -8.20
N ARG A 360 -1.00 4.21 -8.22
CA ARG A 360 -2.38 4.20 -8.72
C ARG A 360 -2.47 3.63 -10.13
N GLN A 361 -1.57 4.02 -11.03
CA GLN A 361 -1.58 3.51 -12.40
C GLN A 361 -1.18 2.04 -12.47
N SER A 362 -0.20 1.61 -11.68
CA SER A 362 0.22 0.21 -11.58
C SER A 362 -0.86 -0.71 -11.02
N LEU A 363 -1.66 -0.24 -10.05
CA LEU A 363 -2.70 -1.04 -9.41
C LEU A 363 -3.99 -1.15 -10.23
N ARG A 364 -4.13 -0.36 -11.31
CA ARG A 364 -5.31 -0.37 -12.18
C ARG A 364 -5.49 -1.72 -12.88
N SER A 365 -4.40 -2.38 -13.29
CA SER A 365 -4.46 -3.72 -13.89
C SER A 365 -4.93 -4.80 -12.90
N GLN A 366 -4.91 -4.49 -11.60
CA GLN A 366 -5.35 -5.39 -10.53
C GLN A 366 -6.76 -5.04 -10.03
N GLY A 367 -7.54 -4.27 -10.80
CA GLY A 367 -8.92 -3.90 -10.48
C GLY A 367 -9.08 -2.74 -9.50
N TRP A 368 -8.00 -2.06 -9.08
CA TRP A 368 -8.09 -0.89 -8.19
C TRP A 368 -8.41 0.40 -8.93
N LYS A 369 -9.38 1.15 -8.42
CA LYS A 369 -9.71 2.53 -8.79
C LYS A 369 -9.51 3.43 -7.59
N TYR A 370 -8.76 4.53 -7.79
CA TYR A 370 -8.46 5.48 -6.72
C TYR A 370 -8.97 6.89 -7.07
N GLU A 371 -9.63 7.50 -6.08
CA GLU A 371 -10.00 8.91 -6.05
C GLU A 371 -9.11 9.65 -5.05
N LEU A 372 -8.62 10.82 -5.46
CA LEU A 372 -7.62 11.60 -4.74
C LEU A 372 -8.14 13.02 -4.53
N GLN A 373 -8.13 13.47 -3.28
CA GLN A 373 -8.65 14.78 -2.89
C GLN A 373 -7.62 15.54 -2.06
N VAL A 374 -7.34 16.78 -2.45
CA VAL A 374 -6.35 17.64 -1.79
C VAL A 374 -7.06 18.79 -1.09
N SER A 375 -6.56 19.12 0.10
CA SER A 375 -6.87 20.38 0.80
C SER A 375 -5.58 20.98 1.36
N MET A 376 -5.51 22.30 1.41
CA MET A 376 -4.37 23.03 1.96
C MET A 376 -4.86 24.17 2.84
N LEU A 377 -4.35 24.25 4.06
CA LEU A 377 -4.67 25.32 5.00
C LEU A 377 -3.41 25.87 5.67
N GLU A 378 -3.52 27.08 6.19
CA GLU A 378 -2.59 27.62 7.16
C GLU A 378 -3.26 27.84 8.51
N ILE A 379 -2.51 27.59 9.58
CA ILE A 379 -2.85 28.02 10.94
C ILE A 379 -1.92 29.17 11.29
N TYR A 380 -2.51 30.36 11.44
CA TYR A 380 -1.82 31.58 11.81
C TYR A 380 -2.59 32.27 12.94
N ASN A 381 -1.90 32.58 14.03
CA ASN A 381 -2.52 33.21 15.20
C ASN A 381 -3.80 32.50 15.70
N GLU A 382 -3.73 31.16 15.84
CA GLU A 382 -4.87 30.29 16.22
C GLU A 382 -6.10 30.39 15.30
N THR A 383 -5.94 30.95 14.10
CA THR A 383 -6.97 31.08 13.07
C THR A 383 -6.61 30.21 11.88
N ILE A 384 -7.60 29.49 11.34
CA ILE A 384 -7.45 28.66 10.15
C ILE A 384 -7.80 29.51 8.92
N ARG A 385 -6.94 29.48 7.90
CA ARG A 385 -7.20 30.07 6.59
C ARG A 385 -7.07 29.01 5.52
N ASP A 386 -8.03 29.02 4.62
CA ASP A 386 -8.06 28.14 3.45
C ASP A 386 -7.17 28.71 2.34
N LEU A 387 -6.15 27.94 1.94
CA LEU A 387 -5.18 28.37 0.94
C LEU A 387 -5.61 28.05 -0.50
N LEU A 388 -6.68 27.29 -0.70
CA LEU A 388 -7.22 26.96 -2.02
C LEU A 388 -8.50 27.72 -2.36
N SER A 389 -9.05 28.49 -1.41
CA SER A 389 -10.23 29.31 -1.63
C SER A 389 -9.99 30.37 -2.70
N THR A 390 -10.87 30.42 -3.70
CA THR A 390 -10.88 31.44 -4.77
C THR A 390 -11.62 32.71 -4.35
N ASN A 391 -12.34 32.68 -3.22
CA ASN A 391 -13.11 33.81 -2.74
C ASN A 391 -12.21 34.82 -2.01
N LYS A 392 -11.87 35.91 -2.69
CA LYS A 392 -10.98 36.97 -2.18
C LYS A 392 -11.51 37.67 -0.92
N GLU A 393 -12.82 37.62 -0.65
CA GLU A 393 -13.41 38.17 0.58
C GLU A 393 -13.14 37.27 1.80
N ALA A 394 -13.04 35.96 1.60
CA ALA A 394 -12.69 35.01 2.66
C ALA A 394 -11.21 35.10 3.08
N VAL A 395 -10.33 35.58 2.19
CA VAL A 395 -8.88 35.73 2.44
C VAL A 395 -8.56 36.98 3.27
N ARG A 396 -9.48 37.96 3.35
CA ARG A 396 -9.27 39.27 4.02
C ARG A 396 -10.00 39.45 5.35
N ALA A 397 -10.82 38.48 5.76
CA ALA A 397 -11.71 38.63 6.91
C ALA A 397 -11.04 38.26 8.23
N ASP A 398 -10.17 39.15 8.75
CA ASP A 398 -9.67 39.06 10.13
C ASP A 398 -10.72 39.56 11.17
N ASN A 399 -11.83 40.17 10.71
CA ASN A 399 -12.76 40.92 11.58
C ASN A 399 -14.25 40.55 11.49
N GLY A 400 -14.63 39.36 11.01
CA GLY A 400 -16.08 39.04 10.92
C GLY A 400 -16.48 37.62 10.54
N VAL A 401 -15.60 36.64 10.64
CA VAL A 401 -15.94 35.25 10.31
C VAL A 401 -16.79 34.65 11.44
N SER A 402 -17.94 34.07 11.11
CA SER A 402 -18.75 33.33 12.08
C SER A 402 -17.88 32.25 12.77
N PRO A 403 -17.95 32.07 14.09
CA PRO A 403 -17.09 31.13 14.84
C PRO A 403 -17.21 29.65 14.43
N GLN A 404 -18.14 29.32 13.52
CA GLN A 404 -18.38 27.98 12.97
C GLN A 404 -17.62 27.69 11.67
N LYS A 405 -17.18 28.73 10.95
CA LYS A 405 -16.45 28.56 9.67
C LYS A 405 -15.03 28.08 9.97
N TYR A 406 -14.60 27.01 9.29
CA TYR A 406 -13.34 26.30 9.55
C TYR A 406 -13.21 25.67 10.94
N ALA A 407 -14.33 25.32 11.60
CA ALA A 407 -14.29 24.52 12.81
C ALA A 407 -13.69 23.13 12.55
N ILE A 408 -12.75 22.70 13.40
CA ILE A 408 -12.18 21.35 13.38
C ILE A 408 -13.19 20.38 14.02
N LYS A 409 -13.49 19.29 13.35
CA LYS A 409 -14.35 18.20 13.83
C LYS A 409 -13.63 16.87 13.66
N HIS A 410 -13.79 15.98 14.64
CA HIS A 410 -13.34 14.59 14.55
C HIS A 410 -14.56 13.68 14.45
N ASP A 411 -14.55 12.74 13.51
CA ASP A 411 -15.61 11.73 13.41
C ASP A 411 -15.33 10.51 14.32
N ALA A 412 -16.32 9.61 14.43
CA ALA A 412 -16.20 8.39 15.21
C ALA A 412 -15.15 7.40 14.66
N SER A 413 -14.77 7.55 13.39
CA SER A 413 -13.72 6.78 12.72
C SER A 413 -12.33 7.40 12.92
N GLY A 414 -12.22 8.46 13.74
CA GLY A 414 -10.98 9.16 14.03
C GLY A 414 -10.43 9.98 12.86
N ASN A 415 -11.25 10.36 11.88
CA ASN A 415 -10.86 11.29 10.82
C ASN A 415 -11.06 12.74 11.27
N THR A 416 -10.15 13.62 10.87
CA THR A 416 -10.29 15.07 11.08
C THR A 416 -10.88 15.73 9.84
N HIS A 417 -11.88 16.58 10.04
CA HIS A 417 -12.48 17.42 9.01
C HIS A 417 -12.56 18.87 9.48
N VAL A 418 -12.28 19.79 8.56
CA VAL A 418 -12.42 21.23 8.80
C VAL A 418 -13.63 21.72 8.02
N VAL A 419 -14.61 22.27 8.72
CA VAL A 419 -15.89 22.72 8.14
C VAL A 419 -15.64 23.77 7.06
N GLU A 420 -16.29 23.63 5.89
CA GLU A 420 -16.18 24.56 4.75
C GLU A 420 -14.77 24.73 4.15
N LEU A 421 -13.81 23.86 4.48
CA LEU A 421 -12.50 23.86 3.83
C LEU A 421 -12.63 23.43 2.36
N THR A 422 -12.01 24.16 1.45
CA THR A 422 -11.95 23.80 0.03
C THR A 422 -11.22 22.47 -0.16
N VAL A 423 -11.90 21.52 -0.80
CA VAL A 423 -11.36 20.21 -1.19
C VAL A 423 -11.40 20.10 -2.70
N VAL A 424 -10.28 19.74 -3.32
CA VAL A 424 -10.13 19.67 -4.78
C VAL A 424 -9.78 18.26 -5.20
N ASP A 425 -10.55 17.69 -6.12
CA ASP A 425 -10.22 16.41 -6.77
C ASP A 425 -9.01 16.59 -7.69
N VAL A 426 -8.04 15.67 -7.62
CA VAL A 426 -6.80 15.75 -8.41
C VAL A 426 -6.56 14.49 -9.22
N ARG A 427 -6.17 14.66 -10.49
CA ARG A 427 -5.98 13.57 -11.46
C ARG A 427 -4.54 13.41 -11.94
N SER A 428 -3.68 14.37 -11.65
CA SER A 428 -2.27 14.32 -12.03
C SER A 428 -1.36 15.05 -11.04
N SER A 429 -0.06 14.70 -11.03
CA SER A 429 0.94 15.41 -10.22
C SER A 429 1.07 16.88 -10.63
N ARG A 430 0.85 17.20 -11.92
CA ARG A 430 0.89 18.58 -12.45
C ARG A 430 -0.20 19.47 -11.86
N GLU A 431 -1.43 18.95 -11.71
CA GLU A 431 -2.52 19.68 -11.06
C GLU A 431 -2.17 20.04 -9.62
N VAL A 432 -1.54 19.12 -8.89
CA VAL A 432 -1.16 19.40 -7.50
C VAL A 432 -0.02 20.41 -7.43
N SER A 433 0.97 20.36 -8.34
CA SER A 433 1.98 21.41 -8.44
C SER A 433 1.36 22.79 -8.65
N PHE A 434 0.34 22.89 -9.52
CA PHE A 434 -0.39 24.15 -9.72
C PHE A 434 -1.12 24.61 -8.43
N LEU A 435 -1.73 23.68 -7.69
CA LEU A 435 -2.37 23.98 -6.40
C LEU A 435 -1.35 24.44 -5.36
N LEU A 436 -0.14 23.85 -5.33
CA LEU A 436 0.94 24.26 -4.44
C LEU A 436 1.42 25.67 -4.76
N ASP A 437 1.58 26.02 -6.04
CA ASP A 437 1.94 27.38 -6.47
C ASP A 437 0.83 28.38 -6.16
N HIS A 438 -0.44 27.97 -6.25
CA HIS A 438 -1.59 28.78 -5.84
C HIS A 438 -1.59 29.02 -4.33
N ALA A 439 -1.44 27.96 -3.53
CA ALA A 439 -1.39 28.05 -2.08
C ALA A 439 -0.19 28.88 -1.59
N ALA A 440 0.98 28.74 -2.22
CA ALA A 440 2.17 29.54 -1.92
C ALA A 440 1.93 31.02 -2.19
N ARG A 441 1.26 31.37 -3.30
CA ARG A 441 0.85 32.75 -3.59
C ARG A 441 -0.12 33.27 -2.54
N ASN A 442 -1.16 32.53 -2.19
CA ASN A 442 -2.14 32.96 -1.18
C ASN A 442 -1.48 33.14 0.20
N ARG A 443 -0.60 32.23 0.60
CA ARG A 443 0.24 32.34 1.80
C ARG A 443 1.16 33.57 1.78
N SER A 444 1.60 34.01 0.59
CA SER A 444 2.45 35.19 0.41
C SER A 444 1.70 36.52 0.33
N VAL A 445 0.43 36.54 -0.05
CA VAL A 445 -0.36 37.79 -0.21
C VAL A 445 -0.66 38.48 1.13
N GLY A 446 -0.49 37.79 2.26
CA GLY A 446 -0.46 38.42 3.58
C GLY A 446 0.82 39.22 3.89
N LYS A 447 1.84 39.19 3.02
CA LYS A 447 3.09 39.94 3.17
C LYS A 447 2.85 41.45 3.07
N THR A 448 2.64 42.10 4.20
CA THR A 448 3.18 43.46 4.39
C THR A 448 4.70 43.39 4.48
N ALA A 449 5.42 44.42 4.01
CA ALA A 449 6.89 44.49 3.95
C ALA A 449 7.65 44.18 5.26
N MET A 450 6.95 44.01 6.38
CA MET A 450 7.48 43.65 7.71
C MET A 450 7.40 42.16 8.09
N ASN A 451 6.72 41.29 7.34
CA ASN A 451 6.44 39.90 7.75
C ASN A 451 6.95 38.85 6.73
N GLU A 452 7.96 38.09 7.12
CA GLU A 452 8.32 36.82 6.47
C GLU A 452 7.32 35.72 6.89
N GLN A 453 6.09 35.80 6.39
CA GLN A 453 4.92 35.09 6.92
C GLN A 453 4.99 33.54 6.86
N SER A 454 5.85 32.96 6.02
CA SER A 454 6.00 31.50 5.93
C SER A 454 6.70 30.88 7.14
N SER A 455 7.52 31.63 7.88
CA SER A 455 8.14 31.14 9.12
C SER A 455 7.20 31.20 10.32
N ARG A 456 6.08 31.92 10.19
CA ARG A 456 5.19 32.29 11.29
C ARG A 456 3.82 31.63 11.25
N SER A 457 3.59 30.74 10.31
CA SER A 457 2.33 30.01 10.12
C SER A 457 2.64 28.53 9.95
N HIS A 458 1.74 27.67 10.44
CA HIS A 458 1.81 26.24 10.15
C HIS A 458 1.10 25.98 8.84
N PHE A 459 1.77 25.34 7.90
CA PHE A 459 1.17 24.91 6.64
C PHE A 459 0.81 23.44 6.72
N VAL A 460 -0.43 23.11 6.36
CA VAL A 460 -0.94 21.74 6.36
C VAL A 460 -1.42 21.39 4.96
N PHE A 461 -0.76 20.40 4.36
CA PHE A 461 -1.23 19.73 3.16
C PHE A 461 -1.88 18.40 3.55
N THR A 462 -3.11 18.17 3.12
CA THR A 462 -3.82 16.91 3.36
C THR A 462 -4.26 16.32 2.03
N LEU A 463 -3.86 15.07 1.80
CA LEU A 463 -4.34 14.23 0.70
C LEU A 463 -5.21 13.10 1.26
N LYS A 464 -6.47 13.06 0.84
CA LYS A 464 -7.37 11.93 1.07
C LYS A 464 -7.31 10.98 -0.12
N ILE A 465 -7.20 9.69 0.16
CA ILE A 465 -7.05 8.62 -0.81
C ILE A 465 -8.21 7.65 -0.59
N SER A 466 -9.10 7.53 -1.56
CA SER A 466 -10.19 6.55 -1.54
C SER A 466 -9.95 5.52 -2.63
N GLY A 467 -9.77 4.26 -2.26
CA GLY A 467 -9.54 3.15 -3.18
C GLY A 467 -10.69 2.16 -3.17
N PHE A 468 -11.09 1.68 -4.34
CA PHE A 468 -12.06 0.62 -4.53
C PHE A 468 -11.50 -0.44 -5.47
N ASN A 469 -11.55 -1.71 -5.07
CA ASN A 469 -11.17 -2.83 -5.92
C ASN A 469 -12.42 -3.53 -6.45
N GLU A 470 -12.62 -3.54 -7.77
CA GLU A 470 -13.82 -4.12 -8.39
C GLU A 470 -13.86 -5.64 -8.26
N SER A 471 -12.71 -6.30 -8.35
CA SER A 471 -12.61 -7.77 -8.31
C SER A 471 -12.85 -8.36 -6.92
N THR A 472 -12.51 -7.61 -5.87
CA THR A 472 -12.60 -8.07 -4.47
C THR A 472 -13.65 -7.31 -3.65
N GLU A 473 -14.33 -6.35 -4.26
CA GLU A 473 -15.25 -5.40 -3.61
C GLU A 473 -14.67 -4.68 -2.37
N GLN A 474 -13.35 -4.61 -2.27
CA GLN A 474 -12.66 -4.02 -1.14
C GLN A 474 -12.62 -2.50 -1.28
N GLN A 475 -13.05 -1.77 -0.24
CA GLN A 475 -12.86 -0.33 -0.13
C GLN A 475 -11.79 0.00 0.92
N VAL A 476 -10.88 0.92 0.58
CA VAL A 476 -9.85 1.44 1.49
C VAL A 476 -9.90 2.96 1.55
N GLN A 477 -9.67 3.53 2.73
CA GLN A 477 -9.55 4.96 2.93
C GLN A 477 -8.22 5.28 3.61
N GLY A 478 -7.41 6.09 2.95
CA GLY A 478 -6.11 6.55 3.44
C GLY A 478 -6.06 8.06 3.56
N VAL A 479 -5.23 8.55 4.47
CA VAL A 479 -5.00 9.99 4.63
C VAL A 479 -3.50 10.24 4.77
N LEU A 480 -2.96 11.16 3.99
CA LEU A 480 -1.58 11.62 4.09
C LEU A 480 -1.57 13.11 4.47
N ASN A 481 -1.11 13.40 5.68
CA ASN A 481 -0.89 14.77 6.16
C ASN A 481 0.60 15.10 6.07
N LEU A 482 0.94 16.18 5.36
CA LEU A 482 2.31 16.70 5.21
C LEU A 482 2.34 18.13 5.72
N ILE A 483 3.07 18.38 6.80
CA ILE A 483 2.92 19.59 7.61
C ILE A 483 4.27 20.31 7.76
N ASP A 484 4.33 21.58 7.38
CA ASP A 484 5.47 22.47 7.61
C ASP A 484 5.12 23.39 8.79
N LEU A 485 5.67 23.08 9.98
CA LEU A 485 5.39 23.86 11.18
C LEU A 485 6.11 25.21 11.14
N ALA A 486 5.57 26.18 11.88
CA ALA A 486 6.21 27.46 12.12
C ALA A 486 7.58 27.29 12.83
N GLY A 487 8.40 28.33 12.78
CA GLY A 487 9.69 28.39 13.47
C GLY A 487 9.55 28.20 14.98
N SER A 488 10.43 27.38 15.55
CA SER A 488 10.46 27.07 17.00
C SER A 488 11.32 28.00 17.83
N GLU A 489 11.87 29.07 17.23
CA GLU A 489 12.77 30.00 17.91
C GLU A 489 12.09 30.78 19.06
N ARG A 490 12.87 31.05 20.12
CA ARG A 490 12.37 31.71 21.32
C ARG A 490 12.15 33.21 21.12
N LEU A 491 11.09 33.72 21.77
CA LEU A 491 10.72 35.14 21.85
C LEU A 491 11.89 36.07 22.20
N SER A 492 12.77 35.65 23.11
CA SER A 492 13.89 36.46 23.62
C SER A 492 14.92 36.85 22.55
N LYS A 493 15.03 36.07 21.47
CA LYS A 493 15.90 36.40 20.32
C LYS A 493 15.21 37.25 19.25
N SER A 494 13.88 37.37 19.28
CA SER A 494 13.10 38.02 18.21
C SER A 494 13.10 39.55 18.27
N GLY A 495 13.38 40.14 19.45
CA GLY A 495 13.31 41.60 19.67
C GLY A 495 11.95 42.23 19.38
N SER A 496 10.86 41.45 19.36
CA SER A 496 9.55 41.88 18.87
C SER A 496 8.78 42.72 19.92
N THR A 497 8.13 43.80 19.46
CA THR A 497 7.27 44.69 20.26
C THR A 497 5.88 44.84 19.65
N GLY A 498 4.88 45.25 20.44
CA GLY A 498 3.51 45.51 19.96
C GLY A 498 2.80 44.26 19.43
N ASP A 499 2.09 44.38 18.29
CA ASP A 499 1.34 43.27 17.69
C ASP A 499 2.23 42.10 17.24
N ARG A 500 3.51 42.37 16.94
CA ARG A 500 4.51 41.34 16.62
C ARG A 500 4.82 40.46 17.83
N LEU A 501 4.73 41.00 19.05
CA LEU A 501 4.87 40.23 20.27
C LEU A 501 3.68 39.28 20.45
N LYS A 502 2.45 39.76 20.23
CA LYS A 502 1.23 38.93 20.29
C LYS A 502 1.26 37.80 19.26
N GLU A 503 1.68 38.10 18.04
CA GLU A 503 1.89 37.11 16.97
C GLU A 503 2.92 36.05 17.41
N THR A 504 4.08 36.48 17.88
CA THR A 504 5.15 35.56 18.29
C THR A 504 4.75 34.73 19.51
N GLN A 505 3.91 35.27 20.41
CA GLN A 505 3.29 34.54 21.51
C GLN A 505 2.31 33.48 21.01
N ALA A 506 1.49 33.77 20.01
CA ALA A 506 0.53 32.81 19.47
C ALA A 506 1.23 31.63 18.74
N ILE A 507 2.28 31.92 17.97
CA ILE A 507 3.11 30.88 17.32
C ILE A 507 3.73 29.97 18.38
N ASN A 508 4.38 30.56 19.38
CA ASN A 508 4.96 29.78 20.46
C ASN A 508 3.91 29.02 21.27
N LYS A 509 2.72 29.58 21.48
CA LYS A 509 1.60 28.88 22.14
C LYS A 509 1.27 27.57 21.45
N SER A 510 1.13 27.56 20.12
CA SER A 510 0.79 26.35 19.37
C SER A 510 1.87 25.27 19.48
N LEU A 511 3.16 25.64 19.42
CA LEU A 511 4.29 24.70 19.56
C LEU A 511 4.52 24.26 21.01
N SER A 512 4.31 25.13 21.99
CA SER A 512 4.30 24.78 23.41
C SER A 512 3.17 23.79 23.72
N SER A 513 1.96 24.05 23.21
CA SER A 513 0.82 23.13 23.36
C SER A 513 1.12 21.77 22.74
N LEU A 514 1.80 21.74 21.58
CA LEU A 514 2.28 20.50 20.97
C LEU A 514 3.27 19.78 21.90
N GLY A 515 4.18 20.50 22.54
CA GLY A 515 5.07 19.92 23.56
C GLY A 515 4.35 19.38 24.78
N ASP A 516 3.31 20.07 25.27
CA ASP A 516 2.50 19.60 26.38
C ASP A 516 1.74 18.32 26.02
N VAL A 517 1.18 18.25 24.81
CA VAL A 517 0.53 17.05 24.28
C VAL A 517 1.51 15.88 24.19
N ILE A 518 2.67 16.08 23.59
CA ILE A 518 3.72 15.06 23.49
C ILE A 518 4.18 14.61 24.87
N PHE A 519 4.31 15.53 25.82
CA PHE A 519 4.73 15.20 27.19
C PHE A 519 3.68 14.38 27.94
N ALA A 520 2.40 14.75 27.83
CA ALA A 520 1.29 13.99 28.40
C ALA A 520 1.22 12.59 27.78
N LEU A 521 1.41 12.47 26.46
CA LEU A 521 1.46 11.18 25.76
C LEU A 521 2.65 10.32 26.21
N ALA A 522 3.86 10.89 26.29
CA ALA A 522 5.06 10.19 26.75
C ALA A 522 4.89 9.63 28.17
N LYS A 523 4.18 10.38 29.03
CA LYS A 523 3.89 10.00 30.41
C LYS A 523 2.67 9.09 30.57
N LYS A 524 1.94 8.81 29.48
CA LYS A 524 0.69 8.05 29.50
C LYS A 524 -0.33 8.66 30.47
N GLU A 525 -0.44 9.99 30.48
CA GLU A 525 -1.44 10.71 31.29
C GLU A 525 -2.86 10.48 30.76
N ASP A 526 -3.85 10.36 31.65
CA ASP A 526 -5.25 10.10 31.29
C ASP A 526 -5.86 11.22 30.42
N HIS A 527 -5.48 12.47 30.70
CA HIS A 527 -5.96 13.64 29.98
C HIS A 527 -4.84 14.28 29.15
N VAL A 528 -4.94 14.17 27.83
CA VAL A 528 -4.02 14.81 26.89
C VAL A 528 -4.65 16.12 26.37
N PRO A 529 -3.97 17.29 26.51
CA PRO A 529 -4.57 18.60 26.27
C PRO A 529 -4.60 19.02 24.78
N PHE A 530 -5.13 18.16 23.90
CA PHE A 530 -5.20 18.42 22.45
C PHE A 530 -5.94 19.71 22.09
N ARG A 531 -6.90 20.14 22.91
CA ARG A 531 -7.72 21.34 22.66
C ARG A 531 -7.03 22.67 22.96
N ASN A 532 -5.82 22.68 23.52
CA ASN A 532 -5.11 23.90 23.91
C ASN A 532 -4.69 24.78 22.72
N SER A 533 -4.55 24.18 21.54
CA SER A 533 -4.31 24.87 20.27
C SER A 533 -5.08 24.22 19.11
N LYS A 534 -5.41 25.00 18.09
CA LYS A 534 -5.95 24.47 16.82
C LYS A 534 -5.00 23.48 16.16
N LEU A 535 -3.69 23.69 16.26
CA LEU A 535 -2.70 22.77 15.70
C LEU A 535 -2.77 21.40 16.37
N THR A 536 -2.72 21.37 17.70
CA THR A 536 -2.78 20.11 18.45
C THR A 536 -4.12 19.41 18.31
N TYR A 537 -5.20 20.18 18.19
CA TYR A 537 -6.52 19.61 17.97
C TYR A 537 -6.63 19.00 16.56
N LEU A 538 -6.13 19.69 15.53
CA LEU A 538 -6.04 19.15 14.18
C LEU A 538 -5.22 17.84 14.13
N LEU A 539 -4.09 17.82 14.84
CA LEU A 539 -3.16 16.71 14.94
C LEU A 539 -3.60 15.59 15.89
N GLN A 540 -4.72 15.73 16.60
CA GLN A 540 -5.13 14.77 17.62
C GLN A 540 -5.18 13.33 17.09
N PRO A 541 -5.79 13.02 15.93
CA PRO A 541 -5.76 11.64 15.43
C PRO A 541 -4.39 11.16 14.97
N CYS A 542 -3.49 12.09 14.60
CA CYS A 542 -2.12 11.76 14.23
C CYS A 542 -1.27 11.36 15.44
N LEU A 543 -1.53 11.96 16.59
CA LEU A 543 -0.77 11.77 17.83
C LEU A 543 -1.52 10.91 18.87
N GLY A 544 -2.73 10.45 18.58
CA GLY A 544 -3.63 9.79 19.54
C GLY A 544 -3.86 8.29 19.33
N GLY A 545 -3.28 7.66 18.30
CA GLY A 545 -3.28 6.19 18.19
C GLY A 545 -4.02 5.54 17.03
N ASP A 546 -4.17 6.23 15.90
CA ASP A 546 -4.67 5.58 14.67
C ASP A 546 -3.91 6.04 13.41
N SER A 547 -2.63 6.38 13.56
CA SER A 547 -1.82 6.98 12.50
C SER A 547 -0.36 6.56 12.62
N LYS A 548 0.29 6.39 11.47
CA LYS A 548 1.75 6.28 11.37
C LYS A 548 2.33 7.69 11.27
N THR A 549 3.05 8.12 12.29
CA THR A 549 3.49 9.50 12.44
C THR A 549 5.02 9.59 12.38
N LEU A 550 5.50 10.53 11.58
CA LEU A 550 6.92 10.83 11.44
C LEU A 550 7.17 12.31 11.67
N MET A 551 8.07 12.61 12.59
CA MET A 551 8.59 13.95 12.82
C MET A 551 9.95 14.10 12.15
N PHE A 552 10.11 15.12 11.30
CA PHE A 552 11.40 15.65 10.95
C PHE A 552 11.81 16.73 11.96
N VAL A 553 12.98 16.58 12.56
CA VAL A 553 13.67 17.68 13.24
C VAL A 553 14.76 18.24 12.32
N ASN A 554 14.52 19.44 11.80
CA ASN A 554 15.42 20.16 10.92
C ASN A 554 16.36 21.05 11.72
N ILE A 555 17.66 20.85 11.52
CA ILE A 555 18.74 21.51 12.28
C ILE A 555 19.65 22.27 11.34
N THR A 556 20.08 23.46 11.77
CA THR A 556 21.14 24.22 11.12
C THR A 556 22.51 23.91 11.76
N PRO A 557 23.57 23.73 10.96
CA PRO A 557 24.94 23.61 11.46
C PRO A 557 25.58 24.95 11.86
N GLU A 558 24.88 26.08 11.68
CA GLU A 558 25.40 27.41 11.95
C GLU A 558 25.69 27.64 13.45
N PRO A 559 26.92 28.07 13.84
CA PRO A 559 27.29 28.25 15.24
C PRO A 559 26.41 29.22 16.03
N SER A 560 25.94 30.31 15.41
CA SER A 560 25.06 31.32 16.03
C SER A 560 23.69 30.74 16.46
N SER A 561 23.30 29.65 15.80
CA SER A 561 22.02 28.97 15.96
C SER A 561 22.09 27.73 16.86
N THR A 562 23.27 27.37 17.38
CA THR A 562 23.52 26.18 18.23
C THR A 562 22.51 26.00 19.37
N GLY A 563 22.16 27.08 20.07
CA GLY A 563 21.21 27.01 21.19
C GLY A 563 19.79 26.61 20.78
N GLU A 564 19.34 27.05 19.59
CA GLU A 564 18.02 26.71 19.05
C GLU A 564 18.04 25.29 18.44
N SER A 565 19.15 24.90 17.80
CA SER A 565 19.41 23.52 17.39
C SER A 565 19.35 22.56 18.59
N LEU A 566 19.96 22.90 19.72
CA LEU A 566 19.88 22.10 20.95
C LEU A 566 18.46 21.98 21.49
N CYS A 567 17.68 23.08 21.48
CA CYS A 567 16.29 23.05 21.90
C CYS A 567 15.45 22.12 21.00
N SER A 568 15.70 22.17 19.70
CA SER A 568 15.00 21.33 18.72
C SER A 568 15.33 19.85 18.90
N LEU A 569 16.61 19.51 19.11
CA LEU A 569 17.05 18.15 19.38
C LEU A 569 16.48 17.60 20.70
N ARG A 570 16.43 18.40 21.77
CA ARG A 570 15.81 18.01 23.04
C ARG A 570 14.31 17.74 22.91
N PHE A 571 13.61 18.57 22.14
CA PHE A 571 12.19 18.36 21.84
C PHE A 571 11.98 17.07 21.06
N ALA A 572 12.75 16.87 19.99
CA ALA A 572 12.70 15.66 19.17
C ALA A 572 13.01 14.39 19.97
N ALA A 573 13.97 14.44 20.90
CA ALA A 573 14.31 13.29 21.75
C ALA A 573 13.15 12.88 22.67
N ARG A 574 12.31 13.83 23.12
CA ARG A 574 11.10 13.54 23.88
C ARG A 574 10.02 12.88 23.00
N VAL A 575 9.83 13.39 21.79
CA VAL A 575 8.92 12.78 20.81
C VAL A 575 9.34 11.35 20.49
N ASN A 576 10.65 11.11 20.35
CA ASN A 576 11.20 9.79 20.06
C ASN A 576 10.98 8.77 21.19
N ALA A 577 10.82 9.24 22.43
CA ALA A 577 10.53 8.40 23.59
C ALA A 577 9.03 8.11 23.78
N CYS A 578 8.15 8.66 22.93
CA CYS A 578 6.71 8.43 23.02
C CYS A 578 6.33 7.09 22.38
N GLU A 579 5.64 6.24 23.14
CA GLU A 579 4.97 5.05 22.62
C GLU A 579 3.48 5.33 22.44
N ILE A 580 2.96 5.12 21.24
CA ILE A 580 1.52 5.20 20.94
C ILE A 580 1.01 3.84 20.48
N GLY A 581 -0.25 3.51 20.83
CA GLY A 581 -0.96 2.32 20.37
C GLY A 581 -0.99 2.11 18.85
N THR A 582 -1.31 0.89 18.43
CA THR A 582 -1.22 0.40 17.04
C THR A 582 -2.15 1.16 16.08
N ALA A 583 -1.63 1.57 14.92
CA ALA A 583 -2.43 2.21 13.88
C ALA A 583 -3.36 1.20 13.19
N HIS A 584 -4.63 1.55 13.00
CA HIS A 584 -5.62 0.69 12.36
C HIS A 584 -5.81 1.06 10.89
N ARG A 585 -6.15 0.04 10.09
CA ARG A 585 -6.42 0.17 8.67
C ARG A 585 -7.92 0.44 8.46
N GLN A 586 -8.26 1.48 7.70
CA GLN A 586 -9.66 1.72 7.34
C GLN A 586 -10.04 0.92 6.10
N VAL A 587 -10.73 -0.19 6.34
CA VAL A 587 -11.26 -1.09 5.29
C VAL A 587 -12.72 -1.35 5.57
N ASN A 588 -13.56 -1.17 4.55
CA ASN A 588 -14.91 -1.72 4.53
C ASN A 588 -14.94 -2.85 3.51
N VAL A 589 -15.43 -4.01 3.94
CA VAL A 589 -15.73 -5.15 3.08
C VAL A 589 -17.22 -5.40 3.24
N LYS A 590 -18.00 -5.33 2.15
CA LYS A 590 -19.39 -5.81 2.21
C LYS A 590 -19.33 -7.32 2.50
N PRO A 591 -20.10 -7.85 3.46
CA PRO A 591 -20.23 -9.29 3.60
C PRO A 591 -20.71 -9.84 2.26
N ILE A 592 -20.00 -10.84 1.73
CA ILE A 592 -20.45 -11.58 0.55
C ILE A 592 -21.71 -12.32 0.99
N ASP A 593 -22.87 -11.76 0.65
CA ASP A 593 -24.15 -12.45 0.80
C ASP A 593 -24.20 -13.52 -0.31
N TYR A 594 -23.83 -14.76 0.02
CA TYR A 594 -23.86 -15.91 -0.90
C TYR A 594 -25.28 -16.31 -1.35
N ARG A 595 -26.29 -15.42 -1.25
CA ARG A 595 -27.70 -15.73 -1.51
C ARG A 595 -28.26 -15.27 -2.84
N LEU A 596 -27.48 -14.63 -3.72
CA LEU A 596 -28.01 -14.14 -5.00
C LEU A 596 -27.07 -14.44 -6.17
N SER A 597 -27.04 -15.72 -6.59
CA SER A 597 -26.80 -16.10 -8.00
C SER A 597 -27.35 -17.51 -8.27
N LEU A 598 -28.67 -17.66 -8.09
CA LEU A 598 -29.46 -18.70 -8.73
C LEU A 598 -30.76 -18.01 -9.15
N GLY A 599 -30.73 -17.43 -10.34
CA GLY A 599 -31.84 -16.79 -11.03
C GLY A 599 -31.66 -16.97 -12.52
#